data_AF-A0A0C3GLP2-F1
#
_entry.id   AF-A0A0C3GLP2-F1
#
_cell.length_a   1.000
_cell.length_b   1.000
_cell.length_c   1.000
_cell.angle_alpha   90.00
_cell.angle_beta   90.00
_cell.angle_gamma   90.00
#
_symmetry.space_group_name_H-M   'P 1'
#
loop_
_entity.id
_entity.type
_entity.pdbx_description
1 polymer ?
#
loop_
_entity_poly.entity_id
_entity_poly.type
_entity_poly.pdbx_seq_one_letter_code
_entity_poly.pdbx_strand_id
1 'polypeptide(L)'
;ETPAHIVLYCPELQQEREELQRALLPHPLRTTRDFTAATADPACAGTVVRWLLATGRLPEFRRACRYAAIQDQEEEEEERGL
;
A
#
# COMPACT_ATOMS: atom_id res chain seq x y z
N GLU A 1 11.69 -2.26 -8.27
CA GLU A 1 11.19 -3.11 -7.17
C GLU A 1 9.68 -3.27 -7.36
N THR A 2 9.07 -4.43 -7.06
CA THR A 2 7.62 -4.63 -7.19
C THR A 2 6.95 -4.71 -5.82
N PRO A 3 5.65 -4.40 -5.67
CA PRO A 3 4.93 -4.55 -4.40
C PRO A 3 5.05 -5.97 -3.81
N ALA A 4 4.94 -7.00 -4.66
CA ALA A 4 5.13 -8.39 -4.25
C ALA A 4 6.56 -8.65 -3.73
N HIS A 5 7.59 -8.06 -4.34
CA HIS A 5 8.96 -8.16 -3.82
C HIS A 5 9.10 -7.48 -2.46
N ILE A 6 8.54 -6.27 -2.31
CA ILE A 6 8.58 -5.51 -1.06
C ILE A 6 7.93 -6.32 0.07
N VAL A 7 6.75 -6.90 -0.20
CA VAL A 7 5.97 -7.65 0.80
C VAL A 7 6.57 -9.03 1.11
N LEU A 8 7.19 -9.72 0.14
CA LEU A 8 7.59 -11.12 0.32
C LEU A 8 9.09 -11.32 0.55
N TYR A 9 9.94 -10.44 0.02
CA TYR A 9 11.37 -10.75 -0.12
C TYR A 9 12.31 -9.62 0.29
N CYS A 10 11.82 -8.39 0.51
CA CYS A 10 12.67 -7.26 0.84
C CYS A 10 13.43 -7.49 2.16
N PRO A 11 14.77 -7.56 2.13
CA PRO A 11 15.57 -7.82 3.33
C PRO A 11 15.57 -6.63 4.28
N GLU A 12 15.49 -5.41 3.75
CA GLU A 12 15.55 -4.17 4.55
C GLU A 12 14.31 -3.94 5.41
N LEU A 13 13.19 -4.61 5.08
CA LEU A 13 11.90 -4.49 5.79
C LEU A 13 11.52 -5.79 6.51
N GLN A 14 12.50 -6.62 6.88
CA GLN A 14 12.20 -7.93 7.47
C GLN A 14 11.31 -7.82 8.72
N GLN A 15 11.59 -6.89 9.62
CA GLN A 15 10.84 -6.73 10.86
C GLN A 15 9.40 -6.25 10.60
N GLU A 16 9.24 -5.26 9.73
CA GLU A 16 7.95 -4.69 9.35
C GLU A 16 7.10 -5.70 8.57
N ARG A 17 7.73 -6.60 7.81
CA ARG A 17 7.02 -7.71 7.14
C ARG A 17 6.48 -8.72 8.14
N GLU A 18 7.18 -9.00 9.23
CA GLU A 18 6.67 -9.88 10.30
C GLU A 18 5.45 -9.28 10.99
N GLU A 19 5.41 -7.95 11.15
CA GLU A 19 4.25 -7.22 11.66
C GLU A 19 3.07 -7.27 10.69
N LEU A 20 3.32 -7.05 9.40
CA LEU A 20 2.32 -7.21 8.35
C LEU A 20 1.74 -8.64 8.34
N GLN A 21 2.59 -9.66 8.46
CA GLN A 21 2.15 -11.05 8.53
C GLN A 21 1.25 -11.31 9.74
N ARG A 22 1.56 -10.72 10.91
CA ARG A 22 0.70 -10.80 12.10
C ARG A 22 -0.65 -10.11 11.89
N ALA A 23 -0.65 -8.94 11.23
CA ALA A 23 -1.86 -8.16 10.97
C ALA A 23 -2.82 -8.83 9.96
N LEU A 24 -2.32 -9.75 9.13
CA LEU A 24 -3.10 -10.41 8.10
C LEU A 24 -3.58 -11.82 8.48
N LEU A 25 -3.29 -12.31 9.69
CA LEU A 25 -3.77 -13.61 10.15
C LEU A 25 -5.31 -13.70 10.01
N PRO A 26 -5.84 -14.83 9.49
CA PRO A 26 -5.15 -16.10 9.22
C PRO A 26 -4.50 -16.21 7.83
N HIS A 27 -4.45 -15.15 7.01
CA HIS A 27 -3.90 -15.18 5.65
C HIS A 27 -2.37 -15.10 5.66
N PRO A 28 -1.65 -16.17 5.29
CA PRO A 28 -0.19 -16.12 5.23
C PRO A 28 0.29 -15.16 4.12
N LEU A 29 1.48 -14.60 4.26
CA LEU A 29 2.17 -13.86 3.19
C LEU A 29 3.58 -14.43 3.03
N ARG A 30 3.69 -15.65 2.50
CA ARG A 30 4.98 -16.36 2.34
C ARG A 30 5.34 -16.59 0.88
N THR A 31 4.34 -16.67 0.01
CA THR A 31 4.51 -16.95 -1.41
C THR A 31 3.77 -15.93 -2.27
N THR A 32 4.12 -15.88 -3.56
CA THR A 32 3.39 -15.08 -4.55
C THR A 32 1.91 -15.47 -4.65
N ARG A 33 1.60 -16.75 -4.45
CA ARG A 33 0.22 -17.25 -4.40
C ARG A 33 -0.53 -16.63 -3.22
N ASP A 34 0.08 -16.61 -2.04
CA ASP A 34 -0.57 -16.04 -0.86
C ASP A 34 -0.75 -14.52 -1.00
N PHE A 35 0.24 -13.82 -1.56
CA PHE A 35 0.11 -12.40 -1.89
C PHE A 35 -1.06 -12.13 -2.85
N THR A 36 -1.24 -12.98 -3.85
CA THR A 36 -2.37 -12.86 -4.79
C THR A 36 -3.71 -13.10 -4.08
N ALA A 37 -3.77 -14.11 -3.21
CA ALA A 37 -4.98 -14.38 -2.42
C ALA A 37 -5.29 -13.23 -1.44
N ALA A 38 -4.29 -12.70 -0.75
CA ALA A 38 -4.43 -11.60 0.19
C ALA A 38 -4.82 -10.27 -0.50
N THR A 39 -4.40 -10.07 -1.74
CA THR A 39 -4.78 -8.87 -2.52
C THR A 39 -6.11 -9.03 -3.28
N ALA A 40 -6.66 -10.24 -3.37
CA ALA A 40 -8.00 -10.50 -3.89
C ALA A 40 -9.11 -10.24 -2.85
N ASP A 41 -8.81 -10.35 -1.56
CA ASP A 41 -9.71 -9.95 -0.48
C ASP A 41 -9.61 -8.44 -0.20
N PRO A 42 -10.69 -7.65 -0.29
CA PRO A 42 -10.62 -6.19 -0.13
C PRO A 42 -10.08 -5.72 1.22
N ALA A 43 -10.37 -6.43 2.31
CA ALA A 43 -9.92 -6.04 3.64
C ALA A 43 -8.41 -6.27 3.79
N CYS A 44 -7.93 -7.44 3.37
CA CYS A 44 -6.52 -7.79 3.34
C CYS A 44 -5.74 -6.88 2.38
N ALA A 45 -6.28 -6.63 1.18
CA ALA A 45 -5.69 -5.71 0.21
C ALA A 45 -5.50 -4.31 0.79
N GLY A 46 -6.51 -3.78 1.50
CA GLY A 46 -6.42 -2.48 2.17
C GLY A 46 -5.30 -2.43 3.22
N THR A 47 -5.10 -3.51 3.97
CA THR A 47 -4.02 -3.63 4.95
C THR A 47 -2.65 -3.68 4.28
N VAL A 48 -2.48 -4.48 3.22
CA VAL A 48 -1.24 -4.55 2.43
C VAL A 48 -0.91 -3.19 1.82
N VAL A 49 -1.89 -2.51 1.22
CA VAL A 49 -1.71 -1.18 0.65
C VAL A 49 -1.26 -0.21 1.72
N ARG A 50 -2.02 -0.03 2.81
CA ARG A 50 -1.65 0.90 3.90
C ARG A 50 -0.25 0.68 4.43
N TRP A 51 0.15 -0.57 4.62
CA TRP A 51 1.51 -0.91 5.03
C TRP A 51 2.54 -0.48 3.98
N LEU A 52 2.30 -0.77 2.70
CA LEU A 52 3.19 -0.32 1.61
C LEU A 52 3.31 1.22 1.57
N LEU A 53 2.24 1.96 1.86
CA LEU A 53 2.29 3.43 1.92
C LEU A 53 3.18 3.91 3.06
N ALA A 54 3.02 3.29 4.23
CA ALA A 54 3.79 3.61 5.43
C ALA A 54 5.29 3.37 5.25
N THR A 55 5.68 2.35 4.46
CA THR A 55 7.10 2.11 4.12
C THR A 55 7.70 3.22 3.25
N GLY A 56 6.88 4.02 2.58
CA GLY A 56 7.33 5.07 1.67
C GLY A 56 7.99 4.56 0.38
N ARG A 57 8.02 3.24 0.15
CA ARG A 57 8.71 2.55 -0.95
C ARG A 57 7.89 2.44 -2.24
N LEU A 58 6.66 2.95 -2.25
CA LEU A 58 5.85 3.09 -3.47
C LEU A 58 6.06 4.50 -4.09
N PRO A 59 7.01 4.68 -5.02
CA PRO A 59 7.21 5.95 -5.70
C PRO A 59 5.98 6.38 -6.51
N GLU A 60 5.23 5.45 -7.12
CA GLU A 60 4.00 5.80 -7.83
C GLU A 60 2.87 6.21 -6.87
N PHE A 61 2.78 5.65 -5.66
CA PHE A 61 1.76 6.07 -4.71
C PHE A 61 2.01 7.49 -4.19
N ARG A 62 3.25 7.84 -3.84
CA ARG A 62 3.59 9.23 -3.47
C ARG A 62 3.34 10.21 -4.62
N ARG A 63 3.42 9.77 -5.87
CA ARG A 63 3.01 10.57 -7.03
C ARG A 63 1.49 10.68 -7.11
N ALA A 64 0.77 9.56 -7.04
CA ALA A 64 -0.70 9.53 -7.07
C ALA A 64 -1.32 10.38 -5.95
N CYS A 65 -0.82 10.29 -4.71
CA CYS A 65 -1.28 11.15 -3.61
C CYS A 65 -0.97 12.62 -3.84
N ARG A 66 0.18 12.95 -4.44
CA ARG A 66 0.49 14.34 -4.78
C ARG A 66 -0.47 14.86 -5.85
N TYR A 67 -0.78 14.06 -6.86
CA TYR A 67 -1.75 14.45 -7.89
C TYR A 67 -3.18 14.56 -7.32
N ALA A 68 -3.61 13.62 -6.48
CA ALA A 68 -4.91 13.70 -5.82
C ALA A 68 -5.03 14.95 -4.92
N ALA A 69 -4.01 15.23 -4.10
CA ALA A 69 -4.00 16.42 -3.25
C ALA A 69 -3.96 17.75 -4.05
N ILE A 70 -3.40 17.75 -5.26
CA ILE A 70 -3.44 18.91 -6.16
C ILE A 70 -4.86 19.06 -6.74
N GLN A 71 -5.49 17.98 -7.18
CA GLN A 71 -6.88 18.03 -7.68
C GLN A 71 -7.88 18.50 -6.62
N ASP A 72 -7.77 18.01 -5.39
CA ASP A 72 -8.65 18.43 -4.28
C ASP A 72 -8.51 19.94 -3.99
N GLN A 73 -7.30 20.51 -4.15
CA GLN A 73 -7.07 21.95 -3.98
C GLN A 73 -7.64 22.78 -5.14
N GLU A 74 -7.49 22.30 -6.37
CA GLU A 74 -8.06 22.95 -7.56
C GLU A 74 -9.60 22.97 -7.49
N GLU A 75 -10.23 21.86 -7.05
CA GLU A 75 -11.68 21.80 -6.83
C GLU A 75 -12.14 22.74 -5.69
N GLU A 76 -11.41 22.82 -4.57
CA GLU A 76 -11.73 23.75 -3.49
C GLU A 76 -11.57 25.23 -3.88
N GLU A 77 -10.58 25.57 -4.71
CA GLU A 77 -10.38 26.93 -5.21
C GLU A 77 -11.45 27.32 -6.24
N GLU A 78 -11.87 26.39 -7.10
CA GLU A 78 -12.96 26.60 -8.05
C GLU A 78 -14.31 26.77 -7.34
N GLU A 79 -14.56 26.01 -6.26
CA GLU A 79 -15.77 26.14 -5.43
C GLU A 79 -15.79 27.45 -4.61
N ARG A 80 -14.63 28.01 -4.24
CA ARG A 80 -14.51 29.31 -3.53
C ARG A 80 -14.43 30.54 -4.44
N GLY A 81 -14.18 30.34 -5.73
CA GLY A 81 -14.10 31.39 -6.76
C GLY A 81 -15.40 31.69 -7.49
N LEU A 82 -16.47 30.92 -7.20
CA LEU A 82 -17.86 31.13 -7.62
C LEU A 82 -18.70 31.75 -6.50
#